data_AF-A0A3N7ZQ24-F1
#
_entry.id   AF-A0A3N7ZQ24-F1
#
_cell.length_a   1.000
_cell.length_b   1.000
_cell.length_c   1.000
_cell.angle_alpha   90.00
_cell.angle_beta   90.00
_cell.angle_gamma   90.00
#
_symmetry.space_group_name_H-M   'P 1'
#
loop_
_entity.id
_entity.type
_entity.pdbx_description
1 polymer ?
#
loop_
_entity_poly.entity_id
_entity_poly.type
_entity_poly.pdbx_seq_one_letter_code
_entity_poly.pdbx_strand_id
1 'polypeptide(L)'
;MLAGTGAKYALEIRAVGLAVTGRHQDTIWKQIVTKSNNYETVLSSDPKDYGENPDERRTFAEVAAGASFKYAAGEAVDHWPIPVIIYGPPKGADSHYRAAYEISDVRQKAGLGVTQFLWLDDANASSAAPAIDRLFKFFDEHPDVPAALVMSQDGMVNRWGLNTPGAPKEPQGAFIPPVIDSMSALLVARTDRVNKLVRPYQVDMPGDIDNTKTQYDVVKLWNFYWKEDSAFSDKVEAEAGGHFYGPPTMRSDWWISKLPELWKEVTNKGPGEFQSSPYLPVRWANWQVEEFDEAPLLGYLHRPVDIKLTDDNGKLLKRTDQVKQLQEGWKQAVATLPDGAKPTRVFYDTTRDREWTIPLTQALHGNTEGIDLSNVKEGYDVGRRIGNTGVSSALVQLSLATIANYEEGGSSATINLMDDGRASIVMVSPPDEATKAKNSEHRGPNPFRYRMPH
;
A
#
# COMPACT_ATOMS: atom_id res chain seq x y z
N MET A 1 -24.84 1.59 0.59
CA MET A 1 -24.59 0.57 -0.45
C MET A 1 -23.70 1.19 -1.52
N LEU A 2 -22.38 1.01 -1.44
CA LEU A 2 -21.47 1.26 -2.58
C LEU A 2 -21.35 -0.04 -3.38
N ALA A 3 -22.49 -0.55 -3.87
CA ALA A 3 -22.50 -1.50 -4.96
C ALA A 3 -22.30 -0.69 -6.23
N GLY A 4 -21.06 -0.46 -6.65
CA GLY A 4 -20.78 0.42 -7.78
C GLY A 4 -19.59 -0.04 -8.59
N THR A 5 -19.81 -0.35 -9.86
CA THR A 5 -18.82 -0.12 -10.91
C THR A 5 -18.90 1.38 -11.31
N GLY A 6 -17.83 1.95 -11.89
CA GLY A 6 -17.81 3.34 -12.37
C GLY A 6 -16.87 4.28 -11.60
N ALA A 7 -16.93 5.58 -11.87
CA ALA A 7 -15.95 6.57 -11.39
C ALA A 7 -16.04 6.87 -9.88
N LYS A 8 -17.20 6.68 -9.25
CA LYS A 8 -17.42 6.82 -7.79
C LYS A 8 -17.14 5.52 -7.01
N TYR A 9 -16.59 4.53 -7.69
CA TYR A 9 -16.15 3.30 -7.08
C TYR A 9 -14.91 3.56 -6.21
N ALA A 10 -14.98 3.19 -4.93
CA ALA A 10 -13.89 3.34 -3.99
C ALA A 10 -13.59 2.01 -3.29
N LEU A 11 -12.33 1.85 -2.89
CA LEU A 11 -11.84 0.75 -2.07
C LEU A 11 -11.80 1.19 -0.61
N GLU A 12 -12.26 0.33 0.29
CA GLU A 12 -12.23 0.59 1.73
C GLU A 12 -10.81 0.38 2.27
N ILE A 13 -10.18 1.42 2.82
CA ILE A 13 -8.87 1.29 3.45
C ILE A 13 -9.06 0.69 4.84
N ARG A 14 -8.60 -0.54 5.05
CA ARG A 14 -8.73 -1.28 6.31
C ARG A 14 -7.51 -1.13 7.21
N ALA A 15 -6.34 -0.94 6.63
CA ALA A 15 -5.13 -0.68 7.40
C ALA A 15 -4.12 0.16 6.60
N VAL A 16 -3.33 0.93 7.34
CA VAL A 16 -2.18 1.68 6.84
C VAL A 16 -0.95 1.14 7.55
N GLY A 17 0.11 0.91 6.81
CA GLY A 17 1.46 0.68 7.29
C GLY A 17 2.30 1.84 6.80
N LEU A 18 2.93 2.58 7.71
CA LEU A 18 3.80 3.69 7.33
C LEU A 18 5.03 3.73 8.24
N ALA A 19 6.21 3.73 7.65
CA ALA A 19 7.47 4.01 8.31
C ALA A 19 8.36 4.92 7.45
N VAL A 20 8.94 5.95 8.05
CA VAL A 20 9.92 6.85 7.41
C VAL A 20 10.99 7.22 8.44
N THR A 21 12.24 6.78 8.24
CA THR A 21 13.37 7.04 9.18
C THR A 21 13.00 6.82 10.65
N GLY A 22 12.61 5.60 11.02
CA GLY A 22 12.24 5.24 12.40
C GLY A 22 11.00 5.94 12.96
N ARG A 23 10.31 6.77 12.18
CA ARG A 23 8.99 7.31 12.54
C ARG A 23 7.93 6.39 11.96
N HIS A 24 6.91 6.10 12.73
CA HIS A 24 5.86 5.17 12.35
C HIS A 24 4.49 5.84 12.41
N GLN A 25 3.62 5.49 11.47
CA GLN A 25 2.18 5.80 11.52
C GLN A 25 1.86 7.28 11.75
N ASP A 26 0.95 7.54 12.69
CA ASP A 26 0.45 8.86 13.05
C ASP A 26 1.53 9.79 13.62
N THR A 27 2.68 9.25 14.05
CA THR A 27 3.79 10.05 14.56
C THR A 27 4.32 11.01 13.50
N ILE A 28 4.39 10.56 12.24
CA ILE A 28 4.87 11.40 11.13
C ILE A 28 3.89 12.56 10.92
N TRP A 29 2.59 12.26 10.85
CA TRP A 29 1.55 13.29 10.69
C TRP A 29 1.57 14.31 11.84
N LYS A 30 1.63 13.85 13.09
CA LYS A 30 1.68 14.71 14.28
C LYS A 30 2.88 15.65 14.28
N GLN A 31 4.05 15.16 13.85
CA GLN A 31 5.24 15.99 13.72
C GLN A 31 5.11 17.02 12.60
N ILE A 32 4.52 16.65 11.45
CA ILE A 32 4.25 17.58 10.35
C ILE A 32 3.31 18.70 10.81
N VAL A 33 2.21 18.35 11.50
CA VAL A 33 1.22 19.31 12.01
C VAL A 33 1.83 20.20 13.09
N THR A 34 2.61 19.63 14.01
CA THR A 34 3.25 20.38 15.10
C THR A 34 4.31 21.33 14.56
N LYS A 35 5.10 20.90 13.57
CA LYS A 35 6.11 21.75 12.94
C LYS A 35 5.45 22.89 12.15
N SER A 36 4.26 22.65 11.58
CA SER A 36 3.42 23.66 10.92
C SER A 36 4.23 24.60 10.00
N ASN A 37 5.11 24.03 9.16
CA ASN A 37 5.94 24.78 8.23
C ASN A 37 6.03 24.08 6.86
N ASN A 38 5.87 24.84 5.78
CA ASN A 38 5.93 24.36 4.39
C ASN A 38 7.34 24.11 3.86
N TYR A 39 8.36 24.63 4.53
CA TYR A 39 9.72 24.73 4.02
C TYR A 39 10.74 23.99 4.87
N GLU A 40 10.30 23.38 5.98
CA GLU A 40 11.19 22.67 6.90
C GLU A 40 10.82 21.19 7.01
N THR A 41 11.86 20.35 7.06
CA THR A 41 11.72 18.92 7.30
C THR A 41 11.53 18.62 8.79
N VAL A 42 10.74 17.58 9.09
CA VAL A 42 10.65 16.99 10.44
C VAL A 42 11.79 16.00 10.71
N LEU A 43 12.56 15.64 9.68
CA LEU A 43 13.71 14.76 9.80
C LEU A 43 14.91 15.47 10.43
N SER A 44 15.79 14.70 11.05
CA SER A 44 16.99 15.22 11.70
C SER A 44 18.02 15.69 10.70
N SER A 45 18.80 16.72 11.07
CA SER A 45 20.01 17.13 10.36
C SER A 45 21.27 16.46 10.90
N ASP A 46 21.17 15.66 11.97
CA ASP A 46 22.30 14.88 12.48
C ASP A 46 22.45 13.58 11.67
N PRO A 47 23.58 13.35 10.98
CA PRO A 47 23.81 12.11 10.24
C PRO A 47 23.76 10.84 11.11
N LYS A 48 23.97 10.94 12.43
CA LYS A 48 23.93 9.79 13.35
C LYS A 48 22.52 9.23 13.55
N ASP A 49 21.51 10.07 13.42
CA ASP A 49 20.10 9.65 13.52
C ASP A 49 19.66 8.74 12.36
N TYR A 50 20.53 8.58 11.36
CA TYR A 50 20.35 7.68 10.22
C TYR A 50 21.29 6.46 10.30
N GLY A 51 21.95 6.22 11.43
CA GLY A 51 22.88 5.12 11.65
C GLY A 51 24.35 5.52 11.45
N GLU A 52 25.20 5.14 12.40
CA GLU A 52 26.63 5.48 12.45
C GLU A 52 27.47 4.65 11.46
N ASN A 53 26.96 3.51 10.99
CA ASN A 53 27.66 2.57 10.08
C ASN A 53 26.66 1.75 9.21
N PRO A 54 27.15 0.98 8.21
CA PRO A 54 26.30 0.15 7.34
C PRO A 54 25.36 -0.83 8.06
N ASP A 55 25.84 -1.52 9.09
CA ASP A 55 25.08 -2.56 9.79
C ASP A 55 23.92 -1.96 10.61
N GLU A 56 24.17 -0.82 11.26
CA GLU A 56 23.13 -0.08 11.97
C GLU A 56 22.04 0.44 11.03
N ARG A 57 22.44 0.98 9.88
CA ARG A 57 21.50 1.40 8.83
C ARG A 57 20.61 0.27 8.36
N ARG A 58 21.19 -0.91 8.13
CA ARG A 58 20.45 -2.10 7.74
C ARG A 58 19.46 -2.49 8.82
N THR A 59 19.89 -2.51 10.09
CA THR A 59 19.02 -2.81 11.24
C THR A 59 17.83 -1.85 11.31
N PHE A 60 18.05 -0.55 11.13
CA PHE A 60 16.96 0.44 11.13
C PHE A 60 15.96 0.20 10.00
N ALA A 61 16.44 -0.04 8.78
CA ALA A 61 15.59 -0.31 7.63
C ALA A 61 14.77 -1.61 7.82
N GLU A 62 15.38 -2.66 8.37
CA GLU A 62 14.70 -3.93 8.64
C GLU A 62 13.60 -3.80 9.71
N VAL A 63 13.87 -3.06 10.79
CA VAL A 63 12.88 -2.76 11.83
C VAL A 63 11.73 -1.93 11.24
N ALA A 64 12.04 -0.90 10.45
CA ALA A 64 11.04 -0.07 9.80
C ALA A 64 10.15 -0.87 8.85
N ALA A 65 10.76 -1.77 8.06
CA ALA A 65 10.05 -2.60 7.12
C ALA A 65 9.10 -3.59 7.82
N GLY A 66 9.62 -4.34 8.79
CA GLY A 66 8.82 -5.28 9.58
C GLY A 66 7.66 -4.61 10.32
N ALA A 67 7.92 -3.45 10.94
CA ALA A 67 6.90 -2.68 11.64
C ALA A 67 5.80 -2.18 10.68
N SER A 68 6.17 -1.52 9.59
CA SER A 68 5.21 -1.01 8.61
C SER A 68 4.33 -2.12 8.03
N PHE A 69 4.95 -3.25 7.67
CA PHE A 69 4.19 -4.38 7.14
C PHE A 69 3.24 -4.97 8.19
N LYS A 70 3.71 -5.15 9.43
CA LYS A 70 2.88 -5.62 10.55
C LYS A 70 1.64 -4.75 10.76
N TYR A 71 1.78 -3.44 10.65
CA TYR A 71 0.66 -2.53 10.88
C TYR A 71 -0.40 -2.58 9.79
N ALA A 72 -0.03 -2.85 8.54
CA ALA A 72 -0.99 -3.02 7.44
C ALA A 72 -1.50 -4.46 7.34
N ALA A 73 -0.60 -5.40 7.08
CA ALA A 73 -0.94 -6.78 6.79
C ALA A 73 -1.40 -7.56 8.04
N GLY A 74 -1.11 -7.06 9.25
CA GLY A 74 -1.62 -7.67 10.48
C GLY A 74 -3.13 -7.55 10.67
N GLU A 75 -3.80 -6.68 9.91
CA GLU A 75 -5.28 -6.60 9.87
C GLU A 75 -5.88 -7.48 8.76
N ALA A 76 -5.06 -8.21 7.99
CA ALA A 76 -5.56 -9.15 6.98
C ALA A 76 -6.18 -10.38 7.67
N VAL A 77 -7.18 -10.97 7.02
CA VAL A 77 -7.84 -12.20 7.49
C VAL A 77 -6.83 -13.35 7.47
N ASP A 78 -6.68 -14.04 8.58
CA ASP A 78 -5.72 -15.13 8.72
C ASP A 78 -6.17 -16.36 7.93
N HIS A 79 -5.20 -17.17 7.53
CA HIS A 79 -5.40 -18.39 6.73
C HIS A 79 -6.11 -18.17 5.39
N TRP A 80 -6.09 -16.95 4.86
CA TRP A 80 -6.61 -16.61 3.54
C TRP A 80 -5.49 -16.01 2.67
N PRO A 81 -5.20 -16.55 1.46
CA PRO A 81 -4.13 -16.06 0.60
C PRO A 81 -4.44 -14.68 0.02
N ILE A 82 -4.01 -13.60 0.69
CA ILE A 82 -4.28 -12.23 0.25
C ILE A 82 -3.40 -11.85 -0.95
N PRO A 83 -3.96 -11.32 -2.06
CA PRO A 83 -3.18 -10.81 -3.18
C PRO A 83 -2.38 -9.56 -2.81
N VAL A 84 -1.11 -9.50 -3.24
CA VAL A 84 -0.17 -8.43 -2.93
C VAL A 84 0.44 -7.83 -4.20
N ILE A 85 0.38 -6.50 -4.29
CA ILE A 85 1.10 -5.69 -5.28
C ILE A 85 2.26 -4.99 -4.57
N ILE A 86 3.49 -5.08 -5.08
CA ILE A 86 4.66 -4.46 -4.45
C ILE A 86 5.59 -3.73 -5.42
N TYR A 87 5.93 -2.50 -5.08
CA TYR A 87 6.83 -1.67 -5.89
C TYR A 87 8.09 -1.33 -5.08
N GLY A 88 9.26 -1.67 -5.64
CA GLY A 88 10.58 -1.42 -5.06
C GLY A 88 11.42 -0.46 -5.90
N PRO A 89 12.63 -0.08 -5.44
CA PRO A 89 13.45 0.90 -6.14
C PRO A 89 13.94 0.36 -7.49
N PRO A 90 14.38 1.25 -8.42
CA PRO A 90 15.03 0.82 -9.64
C PRO A 90 16.27 -0.01 -9.33
N LYS A 91 16.58 -1.00 -10.16
CA LYS A 91 17.71 -1.91 -9.94
C LYS A 91 18.72 -1.86 -11.10
N GLY A 92 19.96 -2.24 -10.81
CA GLY A 92 21.01 -2.41 -11.82
C GLY A 92 20.60 -3.44 -12.88
N ALA A 93 21.16 -3.32 -14.09
CA ALA A 93 20.86 -4.25 -15.19
C ALA A 93 21.32 -5.69 -14.90
N ASP A 94 22.33 -5.83 -14.04
CA ASP A 94 22.90 -7.07 -13.51
C ASP A 94 22.14 -7.62 -12.30
N SER A 95 21.25 -6.83 -11.70
CA SER A 95 20.44 -7.28 -10.57
C SER A 95 19.25 -8.10 -11.06
N HIS A 96 19.13 -9.34 -10.61
CA HIS A 96 18.01 -10.22 -10.88
C HIS A 96 16.92 -10.15 -9.79
N TYR A 97 17.14 -9.34 -8.75
CA TYR A 97 16.19 -9.14 -7.69
C TYR A 97 14.86 -8.61 -8.22
N ARG A 98 13.77 -9.02 -7.57
CA ARG A 98 12.42 -8.55 -7.79
C ARG A 98 11.87 -7.99 -6.50
N ALA A 99 11.12 -6.89 -6.58
CA ALA A 99 10.47 -6.31 -5.40
C ALA A 99 9.62 -7.34 -4.64
N ALA A 100 8.99 -8.29 -5.35
CA ALA A 100 8.23 -9.38 -4.75
C ALA A 100 8.95 -10.23 -3.70
N TYR A 101 10.29 -10.31 -3.73
CA TYR A 101 11.05 -11.06 -2.73
C TYR A 101 10.95 -10.47 -1.32
N GLU A 102 10.61 -9.18 -1.20
CA GLU A 102 10.40 -8.57 0.11
C GLU A 102 9.16 -9.12 0.81
N ILE A 103 8.13 -9.59 0.10
CA ILE A 103 6.86 -10.01 0.72
C ILE A 103 7.12 -11.09 1.80
N SER A 104 7.94 -12.09 1.48
CA SER A 104 8.29 -13.16 2.40
C SER A 104 9.17 -12.67 3.55
N ASP A 105 10.15 -11.83 3.24
CA ASP A 105 11.06 -11.24 4.22
C ASP A 105 10.33 -10.35 5.24
N VAL A 106 9.50 -9.41 4.78
CA VAL A 106 8.74 -8.52 5.68
C VAL A 106 7.63 -9.27 6.42
N ARG A 107 7.06 -10.34 5.84
CA ARG A 107 6.15 -11.25 6.55
C ARG A 107 6.84 -11.88 7.76
N GLN A 108 8.05 -12.40 7.59
CA GLN A 108 8.83 -13.01 8.68
C GLN A 108 9.13 -11.97 9.76
N LYS A 109 9.62 -10.79 9.37
CA LYS A 109 9.93 -9.68 10.30
C LYS A 109 8.69 -9.17 11.04
N ALA A 110 7.52 -9.20 10.40
CA ALA A 110 6.25 -8.79 11.00
C ALA A 110 5.65 -9.85 11.95
N GLY A 111 6.16 -11.08 11.96
CA GLY A 111 5.62 -12.18 12.76
C GLY A 111 4.30 -12.75 12.25
N LEU A 112 4.03 -12.62 10.94
CA LEU A 112 2.76 -13.01 10.32
C LEU A 112 2.78 -14.48 9.85
N GLY A 113 3.02 -15.38 10.80
CA GLY A 113 3.28 -16.81 10.56
C GLY A 113 2.10 -17.62 9.98
N VAL A 114 0.87 -17.14 10.16
CA VAL A 114 -0.36 -17.80 9.67
C VAL A 114 -1.04 -17.02 8.53
N THR A 115 -0.68 -15.75 8.34
CA THR A 115 -1.13 -14.93 7.23
C THR A 115 -0.44 -15.38 5.94
N GLN A 116 -1.24 -15.58 4.89
CA GLN A 116 -0.83 -16.13 3.60
C GLN A 116 -0.89 -15.03 2.55
N PHE A 117 0.06 -14.99 1.61
CA PHE A 117 0.17 -13.92 0.62
C PHE A 117 0.33 -14.49 -0.79
N LEU A 118 -0.27 -13.85 -1.78
CA LEU A 118 -0.05 -14.18 -3.19
C LEU A 118 0.63 -13.01 -3.88
N TRP A 119 1.80 -13.23 -4.45
CA TRP A 119 2.43 -12.23 -5.32
C TRP A 119 1.56 -12.06 -6.57
N LEU A 120 0.88 -10.91 -6.66
CA LEU A 120 -0.02 -10.57 -7.77
C LEU A 120 0.71 -9.79 -8.86
N ASP A 121 1.44 -8.75 -8.47
CA ASP A 121 2.20 -7.89 -9.37
C ASP A 121 3.37 -7.26 -8.63
N ASP A 122 4.45 -6.99 -9.35
CA ASP A 122 5.60 -6.28 -8.80
C ASP A 122 6.33 -5.45 -9.86
N ALA A 123 7.01 -4.39 -9.39
CA ALA A 123 7.91 -3.62 -10.23
C ALA A 123 9.08 -3.06 -9.44
N ASN A 124 10.25 -3.00 -10.09
CA ASN A 124 11.36 -2.14 -9.67
C ASN A 124 11.28 -0.87 -10.50
N ALA A 125 10.71 0.18 -9.93
CA ALA A 125 10.32 1.40 -10.62
C ALA A 125 10.73 2.63 -9.82
N SER A 126 10.58 3.80 -10.43
CA SER A 126 10.85 5.08 -9.79
C SER A 126 9.66 5.66 -9.02
N SER A 127 8.45 5.11 -9.24
CA SER A 127 7.22 5.52 -8.55
C SER A 127 6.29 4.32 -8.35
N ALA A 128 5.67 4.24 -7.17
CA ALA A 128 4.61 3.28 -6.87
C ALA A 128 3.20 3.77 -7.29
N ALA A 129 3.05 4.95 -7.91
CA ALA A 129 1.74 5.44 -8.34
C ALA A 129 0.98 4.45 -9.26
N PRO A 130 1.64 3.79 -10.26
CA PRO A 130 0.97 2.80 -11.12
C PRO A 130 0.44 1.57 -10.37
N ALA A 131 0.94 1.28 -9.16
CA ALA A 131 0.43 0.20 -8.33
C ALA A 131 -1.05 0.40 -7.96
N ILE A 132 -1.49 1.66 -7.84
CA ILE A 132 -2.87 2.00 -7.53
C ILE A 132 -3.79 1.73 -8.74
N ASP A 133 -3.36 2.08 -9.95
CA ASP A 133 -4.11 1.71 -11.17
C ASP A 133 -4.23 0.20 -11.30
N ARG A 134 -3.12 -0.52 -11.08
CA ARG A 134 -3.10 -1.98 -11.12
C ARG A 134 -4.04 -2.59 -10.07
N LEU A 135 -4.09 -2.02 -8.86
CA LEU A 135 -4.98 -2.43 -7.78
C LEU A 135 -6.45 -2.28 -8.19
N PHE A 136 -6.87 -1.12 -8.69
CA PHE A 136 -8.25 -0.93 -9.14
C PHE A 136 -8.61 -1.87 -10.30
N LYS A 137 -7.71 -2.02 -11.28
CA LYS A 137 -7.88 -2.96 -12.38
C LYS A 137 -8.04 -4.40 -11.88
N PHE A 138 -7.28 -4.82 -10.87
CA PHE A 138 -7.40 -6.13 -10.26
C PHE A 138 -8.80 -6.34 -9.64
N PHE A 139 -9.31 -5.36 -8.88
CA PHE A 139 -10.67 -5.45 -8.35
C PHE A 139 -11.74 -5.46 -9.47
N ASP A 140 -11.52 -4.75 -10.58
CA ASP A 140 -12.45 -4.76 -11.72
C ASP A 140 -12.47 -6.13 -12.43
N GLU A 141 -11.29 -6.74 -12.62
CA GLU A 141 -11.10 -8.06 -13.26
C GLU A 141 -11.60 -9.22 -12.39
N HIS A 142 -11.53 -9.06 -11.07
CA HIS A 142 -11.91 -10.08 -10.09
C HIS A 142 -13.02 -9.55 -9.17
N PRO A 143 -14.29 -9.55 -9.59
CA PRO A 143 -15.40 -9.01 -8.79
C PRO A 143 -15.68 -9.82 -7.50
N ASP A 144 -15.03 -10.97 -7.35
CA ASP A 144 -15.13 -11.91 -6.24
C ASP A 144 -14.11 -11.66 -5.12
N VAL A 145 -13.00 -10.97 -5.39
CA VAL A 145 -11.93 -10.82 -4.38
C VAL A 145 -12.34 -9.89 -3.22
N PRO A 146 -12.28 -10.33 -1.94
CA PRO A 146 -12.67 -9.50 -0.80
C PRO A 146 -11.71 -8.36 -0.47
N ALA A 147 -10.41 -8.58 -0.61
CA ALA A 147 -9.37 -7.63 -0.20
C ALA A 147 -8.06 -7.83 -0.99
N ALA A 148 -7.18 -6.84 -0.92
CA ALA A 148 -5.82 -6.93 -1.47
C ALA A 148 -4.90 -5.99 -0.69
N LEU A 149 -3.60 -6.26 -0.77
CA LEU A 149 -2.56 -5.43 -0.18
C LEU A 149 -1.76 -4.75 -1.29
N VAL A 150 -1.49 -3.46 -1.16
CA VAL A 150 -0.51 -2.74 -1.98
C VAL A 150 0.58 -2.20 -1.08
N MET A 151 1.84 -2.34 -1.47
CA MET A 151 2.97 -1.90 -0.67
C MET A 151 4.14 -1.38 -1.52
N SER A 152 5.00 -0.60 -0.88
CA SER A 152 6.24 -0.12 -1.46
C SER A 152 7.31 0.01 -0.40
N GLN A 153 8.56 -0.13 -0.82
CA GLN A 153 9.73 0.09 0.03
C GLN A 153 10.82 0.77 -0.78
N ASP A 154 11.48 1.75 -0.17
CA ASP A 154 12.66 2.40 -0.74
C ASP A 154 13.57 2.93 0.38
N GLY A 155 14.83 3.14 0.04
CA GLY A 155 15.85 3.64 0.94
C GLY A 155 17.22 3.35 0.37
N MET A 156 18.24 4.08 0.84
CA MET A 156 19.60 3.83 0.37
C MET A 156 20.08 2.40 0.64
N VAL A 157 19.64 1.76 1.74
CA VAL A 157 19.99 0.36 2.06
C VAL A 157 19.50 -0.59 0.95
N ASN A 158 18.25 -0.46 0.52
CA ASN A 158 17.72 -1.24 -0.60
C ASN A 158 18.48 -0.89 -1.89
N ARG A 159 18.66 0.41 -2.18
CA ARG A 159 19.30 0.86 -3.43
C ARG A 159 20.74 0.40 -3.59
N TRP A 160 21.51 0.33 -2.50
CA TRP A 160 22.87 -0.24 -2.52
C TRP A 160 22.83 -1.74 -2.79
N GLY A 161 21.93 -2.49 -2.14
CA GLY A 161 21.75 -3.92 -2.39
C GLY A 161 21.30 -4.23 -3.83
N LEU A 162 20.60 -3.30 -4.48
CA LEU A 162 20.08 -3.46 -5.85
C LEU A 162 20.99 -2.89 -6.95
N ASN A 163 22.16 -2.36 -6.61
CA ASN A 163 23.02 -1.63 -7.56
C ASN A 163 22.22 -0.55 -8.34
N THR A 164 21.33 0.17 -7.66
CA THR A 164 20.44 1.16 -8.30
C THR A 164 21.25 2.17 -9.11
N PRO A 165 20.94 2.39 -10.40
CA PRO A 165 21.65 3.36 -11.22
C PRO A 165 21.66 4.76 -10.60
N GLY A 166 22.84 5.37 -10.54
CA GLY A 166 23.03 6.71 -9.96
C GLY A 166 23.08 6.77 -8.43
N ALA A 167 22.91 5.64 -7.73
CA ALA A 167 23.12 5.61 -6.28
C ALA A 167 24.59 5.93 -5.93
N PRO A 168 24.86 6.80 -4.93
CA PRO A 168 26.21 7.00 -4.44
C PRO A 168 26.75 5.71 -3.79
N LYS A 169 28.07 5.58 -3.68
CA LYS A 169 28.69 4.48 -2.93
C LYS A 169 28.26 4.52 -1.46
N GLU A 170 28.10 3.36 -0.84
CA GLU A 170 27.77 3.28 0.58
C GLU A 170 28.91 3.86 1.45
N PRO A 171 28.64 4.89 2.26
CA PRO A 171 29.63 5.45 3.17
C PRO A 171 29.84 4.53 4.38
N GLN A 172 31.06 4.45 4.91
CA GLN A 172 31.33 3.61 6.09
C GLN A 172 30.94 4.26 7.43
N GLY A 173 30.77 5.58 7.47
CA GLY A 173 30.37 6.33 8.66
C GLY A 173 28.94 6.87 8.58
N ALA A 174 28.60 7.72 9.56
CA ALA A 174 27.33 8.44 9.63
C ALA A 174 27.11 9.31 8.38
N PHE A 175 25.89 9.32 7.86
CA PHE A 175 25.54 10.01 6.62
C PHE A 175 24.04 10.28 6.55
N ILE A 176 23.63 11.40 5.95
CA ILE A 176 22.22 11.69 5.67
C ILE A 176 21.86 11.09 4.30
N PRO A 177 20.96 10.10 4.22
CA PRO A 177 20.60 9.45 2.96
C PRO A 177 19.89 10.42 1.99
N PRO A 178 20.28 10.47 0.69
CA PRO A 178 19.59 11.28 -0.31
C PRO A 178 18.25 10.67 -0.72
N VAL A 179 18.06 9.37 -0.49
CA VAL A 179 16.77 8.68 -0.49
C VAL A 179 16.63 8.04 0.88
N ILE A 180 15.65 8.53 1.61
CA ILE A 180 15.39 8.20 2.98
C ILE A 180 14.72 6.82 3.07
N ASP A 181 15.03 6.06 4.11
CA ASP A 181 14.34 4.80 4.39
C ASP A 181 12.84 5.05 4.58
N SER A 182 12.05 4.34 3.78
CA SER A 182 10.61 4.51 3.70
C SER A 182 9.92 3.23 3.25
N MET A 183 8.89 2.86 4.00
CA MET A 183 7.99 1.79 3.64
C MET A 183 6.55 2.24 3.86
N SER A 184 5.68 1.88 2.92
CA SER A 184 4.26 2.12 3.06
C SER A 184 3.45 0.96 2.52
N ALA A 185 2.34 0.64 3.18
CA ALA A 185 1.42 -0.43 2.76
C ALA A 185 -0.02 -0.02 3.06
N LEU A 186 -0.95 -0.43 2.19
CA LEU A 186 -2.39 -0.24 2.35
C LEU A 186 -3.08 -1.60 2.21
N LEU A 187 -3.79 -2.02 3.24
CA LEU A 187 -4.76 -3.10 3.15
C LEU A 187 -6.09 -2.49 2.71
N VAL A 188 -6.60 -2.93 1.56
CA VAL A 188 -7.88 -2.45 1.03
C VAL A 188 -8.89 -3.58 0.87
N ALA A 189 -10.17 -3.27 1.01
CA ALA A 189 -11.24 -4.26 0.96
C ALA A 189 -12.51 -3.78 0.26
N ARG A 190 -13.43 -4.72 0.11
CA ARG A 190 -14.78 -4.55 -0.39
C ARG A 190 -15.77 -5.28 0.52
N THR A 191 -16.30 -4.57 1.51
CA THR A 191 -17.29 -5.14 2.45
C THR A 191 -18.54 -5.64 1.72
N ASP A 192 -18.95 -5.05 0.60
CA ASP A 192 -20.09 -5.56 -0.17
C ASP A 192 -19.83 -6.96 -0.76
N ARG A 193 -18.57 -7.28 -1.12
CA ARG A 193 -18.18 -8.61 -1.58
C ARG A 193 -18.18 -9.60 -0.44
N VAL A 194 -17.66 -9.21 0.73
CA VAL A 194 -17.76 -10.04 1.95
C VAL A 194 -19.22 -10.32 2.30
N ASN A 195 -20.08 -9.29 2.29
CA ASN A 195 -21.51 -9.43 2.58
C ASN A 195 -22.24 -10.37 1.60
N LYS A 196 -21.85 -10.35 0.33
CA LYS A 196 -22.54 -11.12 -0.72
C LYS A 196 -21.97 -12.52 -0.92
N LEU A 197 -20.65 -12.68 -0.83
CA LEU A 197 -19.91 -13.88 -1.27
C LEU A 197 -19.31 -14.66 -0.11
N VAL A 198 -19.22 -14.07 1.08
CA VAL A 198 -18.60 -14.71 2.24
C VAL A 198 -19.63 -14.96 3.34
N ARG A 199 -20.25 -13.92 3.89
CA ARG A 199 -21.14 -14.04 5.07
C ARG A 199 -22.27 -15.06 4.93
N PRO A 200 -22.99 -15.14 3.79
CA PRO A 200 -24.09 -16.10 3.66
C PRO A 200 -23.61 -17.56 3.66
N TYR A 201 -22.31 -17.77 3.44
CA TYR A 201 -21.68 -19.07 3.21
C TYR A 201 -20.68 -19.44 4.30
N GLN A 202 -20.49 -18.59 5.31
CA GLN A 202 -19.54 -18.82 6.39
C GLN A 202 -19.86 -20.13 7.12
N VAL A 203 -18.83 -20.78 7.64
CA VAL A 203 -18.96 -22.01 8.42
C VAL A 203 -18.64 -21.75 9.88
N ASP A 204 -19.42 -22.37 10.77
CA ASP A 204 -19.15 -22.35 12.19
C ASP A 204 -18.04 -23.35 12.52
N MET A 205 -16.93 -22.86 13.07
CA MET A 205 -15.86 -23.72 13.57
C MET A 205 -15.05 -23.05 14.69
N PRO A 206 -14.42 -23.84 15.58
CA PRO A 206 -13.53 -23.29 16.60
C PRO A 206 -12.35 -22.52 15.99
N GLY A 207 -11.95 -21.42 16.63
CA GLY A 207 -10.78 -20.64 16.24
C GLY A 207 -9.44 -21.28 16.63
N ASP A 208 -9.43 -22.18 17.63
CA ASP A 208 -8.29 -23.05 17.91
C ASP A 208 -8.18 -24.09 16.79
N ILE A 209 -7.27 -23.84 15.83
CA ILE A 209 -6.88 -24.78 14.79
C ILE A 209 -5.37 -24.96 14.73
N ASP A 210 -4.95 -26.16 14.31
CA ASP A 210 -3.58 -26.49 13.96
C ASP A 210 -3.56 -27.24 12.61
N ASN A 211 -2.36 -27.50 12.08
CA ASN A 211 -2.16 -28.12 10.77
C ASN A 211 -2.62 -29.59 10.69
N THR A 212 -3.01 -30.21 11.81
CA THR A 212 -3.50 -31.60 11.86
C THR A 212 -5.02 -31.71 11.76
N LYS A 213 -5.76 -30.62 12.05
CA LYS A 213 -7.25 -30.57 12.05
C LYS A 213 -7.84 -30.50 10.64
N THR A 214 -7.40 -31.42 9.78
CA THR A 214 -7.72 -31.52 8.35
C THR A 214 -9.17 -31.88 8.05
N GLN A 215 -10.01 -32.10 9.05
CA GLN A 215 -11.47 -32.14 8.87
C GLN A 215 -12.04 -30.78 8.43
N TYR A 216 -11.34 -29.68 8.69
CA TYR A 216 -11.74 -28.33 8.29
C TYR A 216 -11.09 -27.93 6.97
N ASP A 217 -11.88 -27.47 6.01
CA ASP A 217 -11.37 -27.10 4.69
C ASP A 217 -10.41 -25.89 4.75
N VAL A 218 -10.55 -24.98 5.73
CA VAL A 218 -9.57 -23.89 5.95
C VAL A 218 -8.19 -24.42 6.34
N VAL A 219 -8.12 -25.52 7.10
CA VAL A 219 -6.84 -26.17 7.46
C VAL A 219 -6.25 -26.90 6.26
N LYS A 220 -7.08 -27.54 5.43
CA LYS A 220 -6.62 -28.14 4.17
C LYS A 220 -6.04 -27.08 3.24
N LEU A 221 -6.72 -25.95 3.08
CA LEU A 221 -6.22 -24.81 2.32
C LEU A 221 -4.89 -24.31 2.89
N TRP A 222 -4.79 -24.17 4.21
CA TRP A 222 -3.57 -23.71 4.87
C TRP A 222 -2.38 -24.63 4.58
N ASN A 223 -2.56 -25.94 4.76
CA ASN A 223 -1.53 -26.93 4.45
C ASN A 223 -1.17 -26.94 2.96
N PHE A 224 -2.17 -26.86 2.09
CA PHE A 224 -1.98 -26.84 0.65
C PHE A 224 -1.20 -25.61 0.20
N TYR A 225 -1.53 -24.43 0.74
CA TYR A 225 -0.82 -23.19 0.46
C TYR A 225 0.67 -23.32 0.78
N TRP A 226 1.05 -23.77 1.99
CA TRP A 226 2.47 -23.86 2.36
C TRP A 226 3.24 -24.93 1.57
N LYS A 227 2.56 -26.01 1.19
CA LYS A 227 3.12 -27.04 0.30
C LYS A 227 3.44 -26.44 -1.08
N GLU A 228 2.51 -25.71 -1.68
CA GLU A 228 2.70 -25.13 -3.00
C GLU A 228 3.64 -23.92 -2.99
N ASP A 229 3.69 -23.14 -1.90
CA ASP A 229 4.64 -22.04 -1.71
C ASP A 229 6.09 -22.56 -1.59
N SER A 230 6.28 -23.68 -0.88
CA SER A 230 7.57 -24.40 -0.84
C SER A 230 7.95 -24.94 -2.22
N ALA A 231 7.02 -25.59 -2.93
CA ALA A 231 7.28 -26.12 -4.28
C ALA A 231 7.58 -25.01 -5.30
N PHE A 232 6.94 -23.84 -5.18
CA PHE A 232 7.26 -22.67 -5.98
C PHE A 232 8.66 -22.14 -5.67
N SER A 233 9.02 -22.09 -4.39
CA SER A 233 10.37 -21.70 -3.95
C SER A 233 11.45 -22.61 -4.53
N ASP A 234 11.27 -23.93 -4.44
CA ASP A 234 12.19 -24.92 -5.02
C ASP A 234 12.36 -24.72 -6.54
N LYS A 235 11.25 -24.43 -7.24
CA LYS A 235 11.28 -24.16 -8.69
C LYS A 235 12.08 -22.89 -9.01
N VAL A 236 11.83 -21.79 -8.29
CA VAL A 236 12.53 -20.52 -8.50
C VAL A 236 14.01 -20.68 -8.19
N GLU A 237 14.37 -21.38 -7.12
CA GLU A 237 15.76 -21.67 -6.76
C GLU A 237 16.48 -22.49 -7.85
N ALA A 238 15.83 -23.53 -8.35
CA ALA A 238 16.35 -24.33 -9.46
C ALA A 238 16.56 -23.50 -10.75
N GLU A 239 15.62 -22.60 -11.05
CA GLU A 239 15.70 -21.68 -12.20
C GLU A 239 16.76 -20.58 -12.00
N ALA A 240 17.07 -20.22 -10.76
CA ALA A 240 18.07 -19.20 -10.42
C ALA A 240 19.52 -19.68 -10.61
N GLY A 241 19.76 -20.98 -10.83
CA GLY A 241 21.08 -21.49 -11.21
C GLY A 241 22.19 -21.21 -10.20
N GLY A 242 21.87 -21.16 -8.90
CA GLY A 242 22.82 -20.88 -7.81
C GLY A 242 22.90 -19.40 -7.39
N HIS A 243 22.13 -18.52 -8.01
CA HIS A 243 21.96 -17.15 -7.52
C HIS A 243 20.84 -17.09 -6.47
N PHE A 244 21.15 -16.60 -5.27
CA PHE A 244 20.14 -16.37 -4.23
C PHE A 244 19.56 -14.96 -4.35
N TYR A 245 18.23 -14.85 -4.46
CA TYR A 245 17.52 -13.58 -4.62
C TYR A 245 16.57 -13.23 -3.45
N GLY A 246 16.48 -14.10 -2.45
CA GLY A 246 15.48 -14.06 -1.37
C GLY A 246 14.42 -15.16 -1.52
N PRO A 247 13.74 -15.56 -0.42
CA PRO A 247 12.67 -16.55 -0.48
C PRO A 247 11.47 -15.96 -1.23
N PRO A 248 11.02 -16.56 -2.34
CA PRO A 248 9.92 -16.00 -3.10
C PRO A 248 8.59 -16.29 -2.42
N THR A 249 7.68 -15.32 -2.41
CA THR A 249 6.27 -15.60 -2.18
C THR A 249 5.66 -16.18 -3.46
N MET A 250 4.83 -17.22 -3.31
CA MET A 250 4.12 -17.85 -4.43
C MET A 250 3.35 -16.84 -5.30
N ARG A 251 3.54 -16.93 -6.61
CA ARG A 251 2.78 -16.11 -7.57
C ARG A 251 1.32 -16.54 -7.64
N SER A 252 0.45 -15.57 -7.88
CA SER A 252 -1.00 -15.79 -8.07
C SER A 252 -1.29 -16.75 -9.24
N ASP A 253 -0.54 -16.68 -10.34
CA ASP A 253 -0.72 -17.58 -11.49
C ASP A 253 -0.36 -19.03 -11.18
N TRP A 254 0.73 -19.25 -10.43
CA TRP A 254 1.08 -20.55 -9.89
C TRP A 254 -0.04 -21.07 -8.99
N TRP A 255 -0.47 -20.29 -7.99
CA TRP A 255 -1.57 -20.65 -7.09
C TRP A 255 -2.81 -21.10 -7.87
N ILE A 256 -3.25 -20.29 -8.83
CA ILE A 256 -4.42 -20.57 -9.68
C ILE A 256 -4.25 -21.89 -10.44
N SER A 257 -3.05 -22.17 -10.95
CA SER A 257 -2.76 -23.42 -11.67
C SER A 257 -2.88 -24.68 -10.78
N LYS A 258 -2.74 -24.52 -9.46
CA LYS A 258 -2.77 -25.61 -8.47
C LYS A 258 -4.14 -25.83 -7.83
N LEU A 259 -5.02 -24.83 -7.88
CA LEU A 259 -6.38 -24.91 -7.31
C LEU A 259 -7.20 -26.15 -7.73
N PRO A 260 -7.12 -26.67 -8.96
CA PRO A 260 -7.82 -27.91 -9.31
C PRO A 260 -7.44 -29.11 -8.43
N GLU A 261 -6.23 -29.16 -7.87
CA GLU A 261 -5.83 -30.21 -6.91
C GLU A 261 -6.41 -29.96 -5.53
N LEU A 262 -6.37 -28.71 -5.03
CA LEU A 262 -7.02 -28.33 -3.76
C LEU A 262 -8.51 -28.67 -3.78
N TRP A 263 -9.21 -28.39 -4.88
CA TRP A 263 -10.64 -28.65 -5.03
C TRP A 263 -11.03 -30.13 -5.04
N LYS A 264 -10.07 -31.05 -5.21
CA LYS A 264 -10.31 -32.49 -4.98
C LYS A 264 -10.26 -32.86 -3.49
N GLU A 265 -9.56 -32.07 -2.68
CA GLU A 265 -9.35 -32.34 -1.24
C GLU A 265 -10.41 -31.66 -0.36
N VAL A 266 -10.91 -30.49 -0.77
CA VAL A 266 -11.92 -29.73 -0.01
C VAL A 266 -13.33 -30.14 -0.37
N THR A 267 -14.24 -30.06 0.61
CA THR A 267 -15.67 -30.36 0.38
C THR A 267 -16.50 -29.10 0.19
N ASN A 268 -16.05 -27.97 0.75
CA ASN A 268 -16.80 -26.73 0.91
C ASN A 268 -18.22 -26.98 1.43
N LYS A 269 -18.37 -27.90 2.40
CA LYS A 269 -19.65 -28.18 3.04
C LYS A 269 -20.04 -27.03 3.96
N GLY A 270 -21.25 -26.50 3.79
CA GLY A 270 -21.74 -25.38 4.60
C GLY A 270 -23.08 -24.85 4.09
N PRO A 271 -23.56 -23.72 4.63
CA PRO A 271 -24.84 -23.11 4.24
C PRO A 271 -24.83 -22.65 2.78
N GLY A 272 -25.90 -22.91 2.04
CA GLY A 272 -26.07 -22.42 0.65
C GLY A 272 -25.05 -22.96 -0.36
N GLU A 273 -25.17 -22.50 -1.61
CA GLU A 273 -24.29 -22.87 -2.72
C GLU A 273 -23.10 -21.90 -2.84
N PHE A 274 -22.02 -22.19 -2.11
CA PHE A 274 -20.78 -21.44 -2.23
C PHE A 274 -20.08 -21.72 -3.56
N GLN A 275 -19.69 -20.66 -4.26
CA GLN A 275 -18.91 -20.75 -5.49
C GLN A 275 -17.45 -20.48 -5.20
N SER A 276 -16.61 -21.52 -5.29
CA SER A 276 -15.16 -21.38 -5.19
C SER A 276 -14.62 -20.52 -6.33
N SER A 277 -13.63 -19.69 -6.02
CA SER A 277 -12.91 -18.88 -7.00
C SER A 277 -11.40 -18.88 -6.73
N PRO A 278 -10.57 -18.35 -7.66
CA PRO A 278 -9.14 -18.13 -7.45
C PRO A 278 -8.75 -17.51 -6.10
N TYR A 279 -9.51 -16.50 -5.66
CA TYR A 279 -9.21 -15.69 -4.48
C TYR A 279 -10.20 -15.92 -3.34
N LEU A 280 -11.18 -16.80 -3.52
CA LEU A 280 -12.07 -17.31 -2.48
C LEU A 280 -12.31 -18.82 -2.71
N PRO A 281 -11.26 -19.66 -2.60
CA PRO A 281 -11.32 -21.08 -2.96
C PRO A 281 -12.09 -21.93 -1.94
N VAL A 282 -12.08 -21.50 -0.67
CA VAL A 282 -12.72 -22.17 0.47
C VAL A 282 -13.56 -21.16 1.25
N ARG A 283 -14.66 -21.63 1.84
CA ARG A 283 -15.52 -20.83 2.72
C ARG A 283 -14.72 -20.28 3.90
N TRP A 284 -14.95 -19.01 4.24
CA TRP A 284 -14.41 -18.47 5.48
C TRP A 284 -15.12 -19.07 6.69
N ALA A 285 -14.36 -19.25 7.76
CA ALA A 285 -14.91 -19.52 9.08
C ALA A 285 -15.58 -18.28 9.69
N ASN A 286 -16.43 -18.48 10.69
CA ASN A 286 -17.03 -17.38 11.47
C ASN A 286 -15.98 -16.44 12.08
N TRP A 287 -14.86 -16.97 12.57
CA TRP A 287 -13.77 -16.15 13.12
C TRP A 287 -13.01 -15.36 12.05
N GLN A 288 -12.91 -15.85 10.82
CA GLN A 288 -12.33 -15.09 9.69
C GLN A 288 -13.22 -13.90 9.30
N VAL A 289 -14.55 -14.09 9.38
CA VAL A 289 -15.52 -13.01 9.18
C VAL A 289 -15.47 -12.00 10.32
N GLU A 290 -15.27 -12.46 11.55
CA GLU A 290 -15.07 -11.60 12.73
C GLU A 290 -13.78 -10.78 12.61
N GLU A 291 -12.64 -11.38 12.25
CA GLU A 291 -11.38 -10.67 11.98
C GLU A 291 -11.57 -9.56 10.94
N PHE A 292 -12.27 -9.86 9.84
CA PHE A 292 -12.61 -8.85 8.83
C PHE A 292 -13.45 -7.71 9.42
N ASP A 293 -14.38 -8.00 10.33
CA ASP A 293 -15.26 -7.01 10.94
C ASP A 293 -14.60 -6.13 11.98
N GLU A 294 -13.64 -6.70 12.70
CA GLU A 294 -12.83 -5.99 13.69
C GLU A 294 -11.77 -5.10 13.04
N ALA A 295 -11.31 -5.45 11.83
CA ALA A 295 -10.41 -4.60 11.07
C ALA A 295 -11.07 -3.22 10.86
N PRO A 296 -10.37 -2.12 11.17
CA PRO A 296 -10.99 -0.80 11.15
C PRO A 296 -11.35 -0.39 9.73
N LEU A 297 -12.27 0.56 9.58
CA LEU A 297 -12.46 1.29 8.32
C LEU A 297 -11.83 2.67 8.48
N LEU A 298 -10.67 2.88 7.86
CA LEU A 298 -9.85 4.08 8.02
C LEU A 298 -10.15 5.16 6.99
N GLY A 299 -10.84 4.81 5.91
CA GLY A 299 -11.22 5.73 4.84
C GLY A 299 -11.51 4.98 3.54
N TYR A 300 -11.62 5.75 2.47
CA TYR A 300 -11.89 5.25 1.14
C TYR A 300 -10.85 5.77 0.16
N LEU A 301 -10.22 4.85 -0.56
CA LEU A 301 -9.33 5.12 -1.67
C LEU A 301 -10.17 5.22 -2.93
N HIS A 302 -10.12 6.36 -3.63
CA HIS A 302 -10.87 6.57 -4.87
C HIS A 302 -10.02 6.25 -6.09
N ARG A 303 -10.68 6.05 -7.24
CA ARG A 303 -9.98 5.66 -8.46
C ARG A 303 -8.97 6.76 -8.89
N PRO A 304 -7.73 6.38 -9.24
CA PRO A 304 -6.73 7.31 -9.76
C PRO A 304 -7.18 7.97 -11.07
N VAL A 305 -6.75 9.21 -11.27
CA VAL A 305 -6.88 9.95 -12.54
C VAL A 305 -5.49 10.22 -13.08
N ASP A 306 -5.19 9.56 -14.20
CA ASP A 306 -3.93 9.71 -14.93
C ASP A 306 -3.97 10.90 -15.89
N ILE A 307 -2.90 11.70 -15.85
CA ILE A 307 -2.76 12.95 -16.60
C ILE A 307 -1.48 12.86 -17.42
N LYS A 308 -1.63 12.92 -18.75
CA LYS A 308 -0.49 12.99 -19.68
C LYS A 308 0.00 14.44 -19.79
N LEU A 309 1.23 14.71 -19.35
CA LEU A 309 1.87 16.04 -19.47
C LEU A 309 2.91 16.09 -20.58
N THR A 310 2.87 15.12 -21.49
CA THR A 310 3.74 15.00 -22.67
C THR A 310 2.92 15.03 -23.96
N ASP A 311 3.55 15.46 -25.04
CA ASP A 311 3.01 15.33 -26.40
C ASP A 311 3.14 13.89 -26.92
N ASP A 312 2.77 13.66 -28.19
CA ASP A 312 2.82 12.33 -28.81
C ASP A 312 4.25 11.84 -29.08
N ASN A 313 5.25 12.72 -28.99
CA ASN A 313 6.67 12.37 -29.09
C ASN A 313 7.32 12.18 -27.70
N GLY A 314 6.54 12.23 -26.62
CA GLY A 314 7.05 12.10 -25.24
C GLY A 314 7.72 13.36 -24.69
N LYS A 315 7.64 14.50 -25.40
CA LYS A 315 8.20 15.76 -24.91
C LYS A 315 7.22 16.44 -23.97
N LEU A 316 7.70 17.01 -22.86
CA LEU A 316 6.86 17.78 -21.94
C LEU A 316 6.09 18.89 -22.67
N LEU A 317 4.79 18.98 -22.39
CA LEU A 317 3.91 20.02 -22.89
C LEU A 317 4.40 21.40 -22.42
N LYS A 318 4.01 22.45 -23.15
CA LYS A 318 4.24 23.83 -22.68
C LYS A 318 3.47 24.08 -21.38
N ARG A 319 3.98 24.98 -20.55
CA ARG A 319 3.43 25.27 -19.22
C ARG A 319 1.92 25.52 -19.22
N THR A 320 1.41 26.33 -20.15
CA THR A 320 -0.03 26.61 -20.27
C THR A 320 -0.86 25.35 -20.51
N ASP A 321 -0.35 24.40 -21.29
CA ASP A 321 -1.07 23.16 -21.60
C ASP A 321 -0.94 22.14 -20.46
N GLN A 322 0.20 22.09 -19.77
CA GLN A 322 0.33 21.33 -18.51
C GLN A 322 -0.71 21.78 -17.48
N VAL A 323 -0.86 23.09 -17.28
CA VAL A 323 -1.84 23.68 -16.36
C VAL A 323 -3.27 23.27 -16.73
N LYS A 324 -3.64 23.34 -18.02
CA LYS A 324 -4.97 22.91 -18.49
C LYS A 324 -5.23 21.43 -18.23
N GLN A 325 -4.25 20.57 -18.53
CA GLN A 325 -4.37 19.13 -18.29
C GLN A 325 -4.53 18.83 -16.80
N LEU A 326 -3.79 19.53 -15.94
CA LEU A 326 -3.91 19.39 -14.48
C LEU A 326 -5.25 19.90 -13.94
N GLN A 327 -5.78 21.00 -14.47
CA GLN A 327 -7.10 21.49 -14.11
C GLN A 327 -8.22 20.52 -14.49
N GLU A 328 -8.11 19.90 -15.66
CA GLU A 328 -9.07 18.90 -16.10
C GLU A 328 -8.97 17.62 -15.26
N GLY A 329 -7.75 17.12 -15.03
CA GLY A 329 -7.53 15.97 -14.16
C GLY A 329 -7.98 16.23 -12.72
N TRP A 330 -7.79 17.44 -12.19
CA TRP A 330 -8.30 17.83 -10.87
C TRP A 330 -9.82 17.72 -10.80
N LYS A 331 -10.55 18.25 -11.80
CA LYS A 331 -12.02 18.14 -11.85
C LYS A 331 -12.48 16.69 -11.90
N GLN A 332 -11.82 15.86 -12.71
CA GLN A 332 -12.13 14.43 -12.82
C GLN A 332 -11.88 13.73 -11.48
N ALA A 333 -10.76 14.04 -10.81
CA ALA A 333 -10.44 13.46 -9.51
C ALA A 333 -11.45 13.89 -8.44
N VAL A 334 -11.81 15.17 -8.37
CA VAL A 334 -12.86 15.65 -7.44
C VAL A 334 -14.19 14.95 -7.70
N ALA A 335 -14.54 14.69 -8.96
CA ALA A 335 -15.77 13.99 -9.33
C ALA A 335 -15.82 12.51 -8.90
N THR A 336 -14.69 11.92 -8.47
CA THR A 336 -14.67 10.57 -7.88
C THR A 336 -15.23 10.54 -6.45
N LEU A 337 -15.17 11.68 -5.75
CA LEU A 337 -15.66 11.79 -4.38
C LEU A 337 -17.20 11.65 -4.30
N PRO A 338 -17.74 11.28 -3.12
CA PRO A 338 -19.17 11.34 -2.87
C PRO A 338 -19.73 12.75 -3.08
N ASP A 339 -21.01 12.85 -3.45
CA ASP A 339 -21.64 14.15 -3.70
C ASP A 339 -21.56 15.08 -2.48
N GLY A 340 -21.10 16.31 -2.70
CA GLY A 340 -20.91 17.31 -1.65
C GLY A 340 -19.60 17.19 -0.86
N ALA A 341 -18.84 16.09 -1.03
CA ALA A 341 -17.50 15.99 -0.48
C ALA A 341 -16.50 16.78 -1.34
N LYS A 342 -15.54 17.43 -0.68
CA LYS A 342 -14.45 18.14 -1.33
C LYS A 342 -13.13 17.91 -0.61
N PRO A 343 -11.99 17.94 -1.32
CA PRO A 343 -10.68 17.91 -0.68
C PRO A 343 -10.45 19.20 0.13
N THR A 344 -9.81 19.04 1.28
CA THR A 344 -9.33 20.13 2.14
C THR A 344 -7.80 20.17 2.21
N ARG A 345 -7.14 19.14 1.68
CA ARG A 345 -5.68 18.99 1.68
C ARG A 345 -5.19 18.36 0.37
N VAL A 346 -3.96 18.73 -0.03
CA VAL A 346 -3.24 18.17 -1.17
C VAL A 346 -1.84 17.79 -0.72
N PHE A 347 -1.51 16.52 -0.90
CA PHE A 347 -0.17 15.97 -0.73
C PHE A 347 0.50 15.87 -2.10
N TYR A 348 1.75 16.29 -2.19
CA TYR A 348 2.54 16.25 -3.41
C TYR A 348 4.03 16.18 -3.07
N ASP A 349 4.88 15.83 -4.02
CA ASP A 349 6.32 15.68 -3.81
C ASP A 349 7.13 16.45 -4.84
N THR A 350 8.05 17.30 -4.39
CA THR A 350 8.97 18.07 -5.26
C THR A 350 10.43 17.64 -5.16
N THR A 351 10.75 16.51 -4.51
CA THR A 351 12.12 16.00 -4.39
C THR A 351 12.75 15.71 -5.74
N ARG A 352 11.96 15.17 -6.66
CA ARG A 352 12.37 14.85 -8.03
C ARG A 352 12.59 16.11 -8.88
N ASP A 353 11.62 17.01 -8.87
CA ASP A 353 11.62 18.23 -9.66
C ASP A 353 11.00 19.37 -8.85
N ARG A 354 11.83 20.35 -8.48
CA ARG A 354 11.36 21.52 -7.73
C ARG A 354 10.44 22.41 -8.55
N GLU A 355 10.59 22.43 -9.88
CA GLU A 355 9.75 23.22 -10.78
C GLU A 355 8.36 22.62 -10.96
N TRP A 356 8.15 21.34 -10.59
CA TRP A 356 6.83 20.69 -10.59
C TRP A 356 5.77 21.47 -9.81
N THR A 357 6.18 22.16 -8.74
CA THR A 357 5.29 22.99 -7.92
C THR A 357 4.64 24.13 -8.72
N ILE A 358 5.27 24.60 -9.81
CA ILE A 358 4.81 25.76 -10.56
C ILE A 358 3.54 25.46 -11.38
N PRO A 359 3.52 24.49 -12.33
CA PRO A 359 2.28 24.14 -13.03
C PRO A 359 1.20 23.67 -12.07
N LEU A 360 1.58 22.97 -10.99
CA LEU A 360 0.63 22.47 -10.00
C LEU A 360 -0.07 23.61 -9.23
N THR A 361 0.69 24.59 -8.74
CA THR A 361 0.14 25.78 -8.06
C THR A 361 -0.74 26.59 -9.02
N GLN A 362 -0.32 26.75 -10.27
CA GLN A 362 -1.11 27.44 -11.29
C GLN A 362 -2.42 26.71 -11.61
N ALA A 363 -2.41 25.37 -11.65
CA ALA A 363 -3.59 24.57 -11.91
C ALA A 363 -4.63 24.68 -10.78
N LEU A 364 -4.17 24.69 -9.53
CA LEU A 364 -5.05 24.80 -8.36
C LEU A 364 -5.38 26.25 -8.00
N HIS A 365 -4.77 27.27 -8.63
CA HIS A 365 -5.09 28.65 -8.29
C HIS A 365 -6.56 28.99 -8.57
N GLY A 366 -7.27 29.46 -7.54
CA GLY A 366 -8.69 29.84 -7.65
C GLY A 366 -9.64 28.67 -7.90
N ASN A 367 -9.23 27.44 -7.56
CA ASN A 367 -10.11 26.26 -7.64
C ASN A 367 -11.37 26.42 -6.76
N THR A 368 -12.42 25.69 -7.13
CA THR A 368 -13.73 25.74 -6.45
C THR A 368 -13.69 25.20 -5.02
N GLU A 369 -12.75 24.31 -4.71
CA GLU A 369 -12.61 23.66 -3.41
C GLU A 369 -11.97 24.61 -2.38
N GLY A 370 -11.21 25.61 -2.85
CA GLY A 370 -10.54 26.65 -2.09
C GLY A 370 -9.11 26.32 -1.67
N ILE A 371 -8.49 25.28 -2.26
CA ILE A 371 -7.14 24.83 -1.90
C ILE A 371 -6.05 25.84 -2.31
N ASP A 372 -5.17 26.18 -1.37
CA ASP A 372 -3.93 26.90 -1.60
C ASP A 372 -2.72 26.06 -1.16
N LEU A 373 -1.87 25.68 -2.12
CA LEU A 373 -0.66 24.88 -1.83
C LEU A 373 0.38 25.62 -0.98
N SER A 374 0.30 26.95 -0.90
CA SER A 374 1.15 27.78 -0.06
C SER A 374 0.65 27.88 1.39
N ASN A 375 -0.59 27.46 1.66
CA ASN A 375 -1.13 27.33 3.00
C ASN A 375 -0.63 26.03 3.66
N VAL A 376 -0.04 26.18 4.84
CA VAL A 376 0.60 25.07 5.58
C VAL A 376 -0.34 23.96 6.03
N LYS A 377 -1.64 24.24 6.09
CA LYS A 377 -2.71 23.30 6.45
C LYS A 377 -3.42 22.68 5.24
N GLU A 378 -3.07 23.10 4.03
CA GLU A 378 -3.76 22.69 2.80
C GLU A 378 -2.79 22.06 1.81
N GLY A 379 -1.58 22.61 1.62
CA GLY A 379 -0.53 22.04 0.76
C GLY A 379 0.58 21.35 1.53
N TYR A 380 0.79 20.07 1.27
CA TYR A 380 1.81 19.24 1.92
C TYR A 380 2.82 18.73 0.91
N ASP A 381 3.90 19.49 0.69
CA ASP A 381 5.08 19.02 -0.04
C ASP A 381 5.83 17.99 0.81
N VAL A 382 5.50 16.70 0.65
CA VAL A 382 6.11 15.63 1.44
C VAL A 382 7.62 15.58 1.21
N GLY A 383 8.08 15.91 0.01
CA GLY A 383 9.50 15.93 -0.29
C GLY A 383 10.29 16.97 0.51
N ARG A 384 9.67 18.10 0.86
CA ARG A 384 10.26 19.09 1.78
C ARG A 384 10.12 18.67 3.24
N ARG A 385 8.96 18.15 3.61
CA ARG A 385 8.61 17.93 5.02
C ARG A 385 9.16 16.62 5.59
N ILE A 386 9.33 15.59 4.76
CA ILE A 386 9.79 14.25 5.17
C ILE A 386 10.88 13.66 4.27
N GLY A 387 11.49 14.47 3.40
CA GLY A 387 12.59 14.05 2.53
C GLY A 387 12.15 13.19 1.33
N ASN A 388 13.14 12.74 0.55
CA ASN A 388 12.92 11.93 -0.64
C ASN A 388 12.66 10.47 -0.25
N THR A 389 11.43 9.99 -0.46
CA THR A 389 11.01 8.61 -0.19
C THR A 389 11.02 7.73 -1.44
N GLY A 390 11.59 8.22 -2.54
CA GLY A 390 11.79 7.46 -3.78
C GLY A 390 10.50 6.84 -4.32
N VAL A 391 10.54 5.54 -4.64
CA VAL A 391 9.38 4.81 -5.19
C VAL A 391 8.18 4.86 -4.23
N SER A 392 8.43 4.97 -2.93
CA SER A 392 7.38 4.94 -1.90
C SER A 392 6.57 6.23 -1.78
N SER A 393 6.98 7.32 -2.44
CA SER A 393 6.34 8.63 -2.27
C SER A 393 4.82 8.61 -2.48
N ALA A 394 4.34 7.88 -3.50
CA ALA A 394 2.91 7.77 -3.77
C ALA A 394 2.12 7.12 -2.63
N LEU A 395 2.61 6.01 -2.09
CA LEU A 395 1.95 5.31 -0.98
C LEU A 395 2.13 6.07 0.35
N VAL A 396 3.28 6.70 0.57
CA VAL A 396 3.51 7.56 1.75
C VAL A 396 2.51 8.72 1.77
N GLN A 397 2.28 9.39 0.64
CA GLN A 397 1.27 10.44 0.53
C GLN A 397 -0.14 9.90 0.81
N LEU A 398 -0.50 8.71 0.31
CA LEU A 398 -1.81 8.10 0.57
C LEU A 398 -1.99 7.71 2.04
N SER A 399 -0.95 7.20 2.68
CA SER A 399 -0.94 6.88 4.12
C SER A 399 -1.12 8.13 4.96
N LEU A 400 -0.38 9.21 4.67
CA LEU A 400 -0.54 10.50 5.35
C LEU A 400 -1.93 11.11 5.11
N ALA A 401 -2.44 11.04 3.88
CA ALA A 401 -3.79 11.49 3.55
C ALA A 401 -4.85 10.71 4.35
N THR A 402 -4.71 9.39 4.47
CA THR A 402 -5.62 8.55 5.24
C THR A 402 -5.60 8.91 6.73
N ILE A 403 -4.39 9.04 7.31
CA ILE A 403 -4.22 9.44 8.72
C ILE A 403 -4.83 10.83 8.97
N ALA A 404 -4.49 11.82 8.14
CA ALA A 404 -5.00 13.18 8.27
C ALA A 404 -6.53 13.25 8.17
N ASN A 405 -7.11 12.53 7.20
CA ASN A 405 -8.56 12.46 7.02
C ASN A 405 -9.24 11.80 8.21
N TYR A 406 -8.68 10.73 8.75
CA TYR A 406 -9.23 10.04 9.91
C TYR A 406 -9.23 10.93 11.16
N GLU A 407 -8.10 11.62 11.42
CA GLU A 407 -7.94 12.47 12.61
C GLU A 407 -8.71 13.80 12.49
N GLU A 408 -8.73 14.44 11.33
CA GLU A 408 -9.22 15.83 11.18
C GLU A 408 -10.52 15.96 10.36
N GLY A 409 -10.98 14.87 9.71
CA GLY A 409 -12.08 14.93 8.75
C GLY A 409 -11.71 15.68 7.48
N GLY A 410 -12.61 15.72 6.49
CA GLY A 410 -12.31 16.29 5.16
C GLY A 410 -11.53 15.32 4.25
N SER A 411 -11.73 15.41 2.95
CA SER A 411 -11.02 14.56 1.98
C SER A 411 -9.64 15.15 1.66
N SER A 412 -8.74 14.33 1.12
CA SER A 412 -7.42 14.75 0.66
C SER A 412 -7.18 14.28 -0.76
N ALA A 413 -6.37 15.01 -1.51
CA ALA A 413 -5.82 14.55 -2.78
C ALA A 413 -4.32 14.22 -2.62
N THR A 414 -3.83 13.22 -3.33
CA THR A 414 -2.39 13.01 -3.56
C THR A 414 -2.08 13.25 -5.03
N ILE A 415 -0.93 13.84 -5.34
CA ILE A 415 -0.55 14.21 -6.71
C ILE A 415 0.89 13.79 -6.96
N ASN A 416 1.06 12.78 -7.80
CA ASN A 416 2.34 12.12 -8.05
C ASN A 416 2.82 12.35 -9.48
N LEU A 417 3.98 12.99 -9.64
CA LEU A 417 4.67 13.13 -10.93
C LEU A 417 5.58 11.90 -11.21
N MET A 418 5.51 11.36 -12.42
CA MET A 418 6.27 10.18 -12.87
C MET A 418 7.36 10.55 -13.89
N ASP A 419 8.33 9.64 -14.10
CA ASP A 419 9.47 9.83 -15.04
C ASP A 419 9.07 10.07 -16.48
N ASP A 420 8.00 9.42 -16.91
CA ASP A 420 7.49 9.46 -18.27
C ASP A 420 6.67 10.73 -18.56
N GLY A 421 6.66 11.69 -17.63
CA GLY A 421 5.90 12.92 -17.73
C GLY A 421 4.38 12.71 -17.61
N ARG A 422 3.94 11.59 -17.01
CA ARG A 422 2.58 11.48 -16.49
C ARG A 422 2.51 11.99 -15.05
N ALA A 423 1.33 12.44 -14.64
CA ALA A 423 0.99 12.66 -13.24
C ALA A 423 -0.26 11.85 -12.89
N SER A 424 -0.40 11.44 -11.64
CA SER A 424 -1.61 10.74 -11.15
C SER A 424 -2.19 11.48 -9.95
N ILE A 425 -3.50 11.74 -9.97
CA ILE A 425 -4.24 12.32 -8.85
C ILE A 425 -5.12 11.24 -8.23
N VAL A 426 -5.02 11.06 -6.91
CA VAL A 426 -5.84 10.10 -6.17
C VAL A 426 -6.55 10.80 -5.03
N MET A 427 -7.87 10.64 -4.93
CA MET A 427 -8.63 11.14 -3.79
C MET A 427 -8.68 10.09 -2.68
N VAL A 428 -8.66 10.57 -1.44
CA VAL A 428 -8.90 9.78 -0.22
C VAL A 428 -9.96 10.50 0.59
N SER A 429 -10.99 9.79 1.04
CA SER A 429 -12.03 10.37 1.91
C SER A 429 -12.11 9.65 3.26
N PRO A 430 -12.48 10.35 4.34
CA PRO A 430 -12.58 9.75 5.67
C PRO A 430 -13.82 8.83 5.79
N PRO A 431 -13.84 7.94 6.79
CA PRO A 431 -15.06 7.30 7.25
C PRO A 431 -15.95 8.32 8.01
N ASP A 432 -17.21 7.98 8.21
CA ASP A 432 -18.11 8.78 9.06
C ASP A 432 -17.80 8.57 10.56
N GLU A 433 -18.35 9.46 11.39
CA GLU A 433 -18.10 9.41 12.85
C GLU A 433 -18.66 8.15 13.52
N ALA A 434 -19.75 7.57 13.00
CA ALA A 434 -20.30 6.31 13.51
C ALA A 434 -19.33 5.14 13.27
N THR A 435 -18.69 5.11 12.10
CA THR A 435 -17.65 4.15 11.75
C THR A 435 -16.41 4.33 12.64
N LYS A 436 -15.98 5.57 12.89
CA LYS A 436 -14.85 5.83 13.82
C LYS A 436 -15.15 5.38 15.25
N ALA A 437 -16.40 5.57 15.71
CA ALA A 437 -16.85 5.06 17.00
C ALA A 437 -16.75 3.53 17.06
N LYS A 438 -17.21 2.82 16.01
CA LYS A 438 -17.08 1.36 15.91
C LYS A 438 -15.63 0.90 15.91
N ASN A 439 -14.75 1.56 15.16
CA ASN A 439 -13.32 1.23 15.15
C ASN A 439 -12.71 1.28 16.56
N SER A 440 -13.20 2.20 17.40
CA SER A 440 -12.69 2.38 18.77
C SER A 440 -13.02 1.21 19.71
N GLU A 441 -14.03 0.41 19.38
CA GLU A 441 -14.41 -0.79 20.15
C GLU A 441 -13.34 -1.89 20.05
N HIS A 442 -12.74 -2.07 18.87
CA HIS A 442 -11.78 -3.15 18.60
C HIS A 442 -10.31 -2.70 18.51
N ARG A 443 -10.06 -1.41 18.22
CA ARG A 443 -8.69 -0.87 17.99
C ARG A 443 -8.36 0.34 18.87
N GLY A 444 -9.25 0.70 19.79
CA GLY A 444 -9.08 1.85 20.67
C GLY A 444 -9.21 3.20 19.97
N PRO A 445 -9.01 4.31 20.70
CA PRO A 445 -9.30 5.66 20.21
C PRO A 445 -8.43 6.10 19.02
N ASN A 446 -7.31 5.41 18.78
CA ASN A 446 -6.44 5.66 17.64
C ASN A 446 -6.03 4.32 17.00
N PRO A 447 -6.70 3.90 15.91
CA PRO A 447 -6.44 2.62 15.28
C PRO A 447 -5.02 2.51 14.71
N PHE A 448 -4.35 3.62 14.40
CA PHE A 448 -2.98 3.63 13.90
C PHE A 448 -1.95 3.22 14.95
N ARG A 449 -2.33 3.15 16.23
CA ARG A 449 -1.44 2.75 17.34
C ARG A 449 -1.68 1.33 17.86
N TYR A 450 -2.70 0.62 17.38
CA TYR A 450 -3.13 -0.67 17.91
C TYR A 450 -2.01 -1.73 17.97
N ARG A 451 -1.13 -1.77 16.96
CA ARG A 451 -0.02 -2.75 16.86
C ARG A 451 1.35 -2.14 17.15
N MET A 452 1.41 -0.87 17.54
CA MET A 452 2.67 -0.21 17.89
C MET A 452 3.13 -0.66 19.28
N PRO A 453 4.45 -0.84 19.51
CA PRO A 453 4.96 -1.06 20.85
C PRO A 453 4.58 0.13 21.75
N HIS A 454 4.21 -0.18 23.00
CA HIS A 454 3.82 0.80 24.02
C HIS A 454 4.99 1.57 24.59
#